data_AF-A0A182SRZ8-F1
#
_entry.id   AF-A0A182SRZ8-F1
#
_cell.length_a   1.000
_cell.length_b   1.000
_cell.length_c   1.000
_cell.angle_alpha   90.00
_cell.angle_beta   90.00
_cell.angle_gamma   90.00
#
_symmetry.space_group_name_H-M   'P 1'
#
loop_
_entity.id
_entity.type
_entity.pdbx_description
1 polymer ?
#
loop_
_entity_poly.entity_id
_entity_poly.type
_entity_poly.pdbx_seq_one_letter_code
_entity_poly.pdbx_strand_id
1 'polypeptide(L)'
;MPQDDNGTIPAESDSLSPNDQNQPDGTVEGQAAAQLQQQQPSRAESFFAITKSLIIRALIIYFISSFFRRPAPDAGVNQQATGKSKINAWNLFENGTVFDLHVYISEDQYNVDFSDPSSLVWLQEGLVYGDWYGGRDKDGIFTLNTHIKASEQLMNNGSIYLHTYVTKTGLSPNPAAGEDFAGKNMGHANAMLSKYKRIKRTKTHNLLAGEKEKFEKELEDALVDDKILAHWHPNLTINLVTDQTNWVKGSVPPPLDEYIKFLPGGQTYLPIVFYNDYWNMMRDYQPINSTTPVLELNLSYQPLSLFKWQLYAAQTMRNKWANNMFTEALSGGTETDEDQDSLKEALLDNNPYLLGITIVVTILHSVFELLAFKNDIQFWNN
;
A
#
# COMPACT_ATOMS: atom_id res chain seq x y z
N MET A 1 -43.31 57.84 -14.63
CA MET A 1 -41.99 57.47 -14.09
C MET A 1 -41.06 57.15 -15.26
N PRO A 2 -39.75 57.37 -15.12
CA PRO A 2 -38.99 58.00 -16.21
C PRO A 2 -37.90 57.10 -16.84
N GLN A 3 -37.56 57.44 -18.09
CA GLN A 3 -36.19 57.55 -18.65
C GLN A 3 -35.27 56.32 -18.73
N ASP A 4 -34.34 56.22 -19.67
CA ASP A 4 -34.20 56.87 -21.00
C ASP A 4 -33.30 55.96 -21.87
N ASP A 5 -33.36 56.14 -23.19
CA ASP A 5 -32.51 55.43 -24.15
C ASP A 5 -31.78 56.42 -25.08
N ASN A 6 -30.48 56.15 -25.31
CA ASN A 6 -29.62 56.70 -26.36
C ASN A 6 -29.35 58.23 -26.42
N GLY A 7 -28.11 58.67 -26.67
CA GLY A 7 -27.80 60.11 -26.74
C GLY A 7 -26.33 60.52 -26.88
N THR A 8 -25.81 60.47 -28.11
CA THR A 8 -24.41 60.79 -28.48
C THR A 8 -24.01 62.28 -28.37
N ILE A 9 -22.86 62.55 -27.72
CA ILE A 9 -21.74 63.49 -28.07
C ILE A 9 -22.07 64.53 -29.19
N PRO A 10 -21.89 65.86 -28.99
CA PRO A 10 -20.62 66.48 -29.44
C PRO A 10 -20.09 67.80 -28.80
N ALA A 11 -18.75 67.88 -28.84
CA ALA A 11 -17.90 69.02 -29.27
C ALA A 11 -17.60 70.24 -28.37
N GLU A 12 -16.56 70.94 -28.85
CA GLU A 12 -16.01 72.27 -28.50
C GLU A 12 -15.30 72.45 -27.13
N SER A 13 -14.34 73.38 -27.00
CA SER A 13 -13.00 73.47 -27.64
C SER A 13 -12.31 74.78 -27.23
N ASP A 14 -11.14 74.74 -26.57
CA ASP A 14 -10.15 75.84 -26.46
C ASP A 14 -8.97 75.40 -25.57
N SER A 15 -7.82 76.08 -25.52
CA SER A 15 -6.84 76.41 -26.57
C SER A 15 -5.52 76.93 -25.93
N LEU A 16 -4.37 76.70 -26.60
CA LEU A 16 -3.21 77.62 -26.83
C LEU A 16 -2.69 78.51 -25.66
N SER A 17 -1.38 78.75 -25.39
CA SER A 17 -0.08 78.53 -26.07
C SER A 17 1.09 79.00 -25.13
N PRO A 18 2.33 79.36 -25.54
CA PRO A 18 3.44 78.53 -26.08
C PRO A 18 4.85 78.86 -25.47
N ASN A 19 5.93 78.55 -26.22
CA ASN A 19 7.38 78.89 -26.09
C ASN A 19 8.21 78.09 -25.06
N ASP A 20 9.52 77.81 -25.28
CA ASP A 20 10.48 78.12 -26.38
C ASP A 20 10.98 76.80 -27.04
N GLN A 21 11.35 76.67 -28.33
CA GLN A 21 12.50 77.24 -29.09
C GLN A 21 13.89 76.86 -28.50
N ASN A 22 14.92 76.34 -29.20
CA ASN A 22 15.22 76.05 -30.62
C ASN A 22 16.40 75.03 -30.74
N GLN A 23 16.71 74.29 -31.83
CA GLN A 23 15.97 73.96 -33.07
C GLN A 23 16.42 72.58 -33.73
N PRO A 24 17.29 72.41 -34.78
CA PRO A 24 17.31 71.15 -35.59
C PRO A 24 18.68 70.40 -35.62
N ASP A 25 18.94 69.29 -36.33
CA ASP A 25 18.26 68.46 -37.37
C ASP A 25 18.30 66.96 -36.95
N GLY A 26 17.55 65.97 -37.46
CA GLY A 26 16.76 65.86 -38.71
C GLY A 26 17.48 64.93 -39.71
N THR A 27 17.02 63.75 -40.14
CA THR A 27 15.80 62.91 -39.94
C THR A 27 16.25 61.41 -39.91
N VAL A 28 15.46 60.31 -39.91
CA VAL A 28 14.09 59.95 -40.38
C VAL A 28 13.51 58.75 -39.57
N GLU A 29 12.25 58.39 -39.87
CA GLU A 29 11.50 57.12 -39.68
C GLU A 29 12.06 55.90 -38.90
N GLY A 30 11.17 55.25 -38.13
CA GLY A 30 11.14 53.78 -38.01
C GLY A 30 11.31 53.13 -36.63
N GLN A 31 10.42 53.38 -35.65
CA GLN A 31 10.40 52.58 -34.41
C GLN A 31 9.50 51.34 -34.53
N ALA A 32 10.13 50.17 -34.59
CA ALA A 32 9.49 48.86 -34.45
C ALA A 32 9.44 48.41 -32.96
N ALA A 33 8.63 47.39 -32.66
CA ALA A 33 8.35 46.95 -31.30
C ALA A 33 9.58 46.35 -30.57
N ALA A 34 9.77 46.74 -29.30
CA ALA A 34 10.70 46.09 -28.39
C ALA A 34 10.04 44.87 -27.70
N GLN A 35 10.73 43.73 -27.68
CA GLN A 35 10.23 42.47 -27.12
C GLN A 35 10.53 42.36 -25.61
N LEU A 36 9.57 41.82 -24.84
CA LEU A 36 9.86 41.31 -23.50
C LEU A 36 10.55 39.94 -23.61
N GLN A 37 11.75 39.84 -23.04
CA GLN A 37 12.65 38.71 -23.24
C GLN A 37 12.43 37.63 -22.17
N GLN A 38 11.79 36.52 -22.54
CA GLN A 38 11.75 35.33 -21.68
C GLN A 38 13.15 34.70 -21.60
N GLN A 39 13.70 34.58 -20.39
CA GLN A 39 14.89 33.78 -20.15
C GLN A 39 14.56 32.30 -20.29
N GLN A 40 15.16 31.64 -21.28
CA GLN A 40 15.20 30.18 -21.33
C GLN A 40 16.18 29.66 -20.25
N PRO A 41 15.87 28.58 -19.50
CA PRO A 41 16.80 27.97 -18.57
C PRO A 41 18.02 27.42 -19.31
N SER A 42 19.16 27.26 -18.63
CA SER A 42 20.37 26.82 -19.32
C SER A 42 20.22 25.40 -19.86
N ARG A 43 20.92 25.10 -20.96
CA ARG A 43 20.89 23.76 -21.57
C ARG A 43 21.43 22.69 -20.61
N ALA A 44 22.35 23.04 -19.71
CA ALA A 44 22.86 22.12 -18.69
C ALA A 44 21.79 21.77 -17.65
N GLU A 45 21.06 22.76 -17.12
CA GLU A 45 19.96 22.52 -16.18
C GLU A 45 18.81 21.73 -16.83
N SER A 46 18.49 22.05 -18.08
CA SER A 46 17.49 21.32 -18.86
C SER A 46 17.91 19.85 -19.07
N PHE A 47 19.17 19.60 -19.46
CA PHE A 47 19.70 18.25 -19.64
C PHE A 47 19.76 17.49 -18.31
N PHE A 48 20.07 18.16 -17.19
CA PHE A 48 20.12 17.54 -15.87
C PHE A 48 18.71 17.23 -15.33
N ALA A 49 17.73 18.10 -15.57
CA ALA A 49 16.32 17.86 -15.24
C ALA A 49 15.72 16.73 -16.08
N ILE A 50 16.00 16.69 -17.38
CA ILE A 50 15.61 15.59 -18.29
C ILE A 50 16.30 14.30 -17.85
N THR A 51 17.60 14.32 -17.52
CA THR A 51 18.33 13.14 -17.04
C THR A 51 17.76 12.64 -15.71
N LYS A 52 17.42 13.54 -14.77
CA LYS A 52 16.77 13.20 -13.50
C LYS A 52 15.38 12.58 -13.72
N SER A 53 14.57 13.12 -14.64
CA SER A 53 13.26 12.53 -14.97
C SER A 53 13.40 11.19 -15.70
N LEU A 54 14.40 11.03 -16.58
CA LEU A 54 14.74 9.76 -17.22
C LEU A 54 15.22 8.72 -16.23
N ILE A 55 16.02 9.08 -15.21
CA ILE A 55 16.44 8.16 -14.14
C ILE A 55 15.22 7.73 -13.31
N ILE A 56 14.35 8.66 -12.90
CA ILE A 56 13.14 8.34 -12.13
C ILE A 56 12.20 7.44 -12.97
N ARG A 57 12.00 7.76 -14.26
CA ARG A 57 11.21 6.93 -15.18
C ARG A 57 11.88 5.59 -15.49
N ALA A 58 13.20 5.51 -15.56
CA ALA A 58 13.94 4.27 -15.70
C ALA A 58 13.85 3.40 -14.44
N LEU A 59 13.79 4.00 -13.25
CA LEU A 59 13.49 3.30 -11.99
C LEU A 59 12.05 2.80 -11.96
N ILE A 60 11.07 3.59 -12.41
CA ILE A 60 9.66 3.15 -12.53
C ILE A 60 9.53 2.03 -13.58
N ILE A 61 10.19 2.14 -14.73
CA ILE A 61 10.22 1.10 -15.77
C ILE A 61 11.00 -0.13 -15.29
N TYR A 62 12.05 0.02 -14.48
CA TYR A 62 12.74 -1.09 -13.81
C TYR A 62 11.83 -1.79 -12.80
N PHE A 63 11.00 -1.04 -12.05
CA PHE A 63 10.00 -1.60 -11.14
C PHE A 63 8.90 -2.35 -11.90
N ILE A 64 8.30 -1.74 -12.93
CA ILE A 64 7.27 -2.37 -13.76
C ILE A 64 7.84 -3.58 -14.50
N SER A 65 9.06 -3.49 -15.04
CA SER A 65 9.71 -4.62 -15.70
C SER A 65 10.29 -5.66 -14.75
N SER A 66 10.49 -5.38 -13.45
CA SER A 66 10.76 -6.43 -12.46
C SER A 66 9.48 -7.20 -12.11
N PHE A 67 8.32 -6.53 -12.02
CA PHE A 67 7.01 -7.19 -11.93
C PHE A 67 6.66 -8.05 -13.15
N PHE A 68 7.10 -7.66 -14.37
CA PHE A 68 6.86 -8.45 -15.60
C PHE A 68 8.06 -9.32 -16.05
N ARG A 69 9.17 -9.33 -15.32
CA ARG A 69 10.28 -10.26 -15.54
C ARG A 69 9.86 -11.65 -15.10
N ARG A 70 9.40 -12.45 -16.07
CA ARG A 70 9.56 -13.90 -15.99
C ARG A 70 11.03 -14.19 -15.68
N PRO A 71 11.37 -15.09 -14.74
CA PRO A 71 12.75 -15.51 -14.58
C PRO A 71 13.24 -16.03 -15.93
N ALA A 72 14.43 -15.60 -16.34
CA ALA A 72 15.09 -16.21 -17.49
C ALA A 72 15.28 -17.70 -17.17
N PRO A 73 15.07 -18.62 -18.13
CA PRO A 73 15.50 -20.00 -17.93
C PRO A 73 17.00 -19.99 -17.71
N ASP A 74 17.46 -20.43 -16.53
CA ASP A 74 18.85 -20.30 -16.11
C ASP A 74 19.81 -20.85 -17.19
N ALA A 75 20.69 -19.99 -17.69
CA ALA A 75 21.77 -20.40 -18.57
C ALA A 75 22.66 -21.38 -17.79
N GLY A 76 22.66 -22.65 -18.21
CA GLY A 76 22.96 -23.80 -17.34
C GLY A 76 24.26 -23.70 -16.54
N VAL A 77 24.15 -23.28 -15.29
CA VAL A 77 25.25 -23.38 -14.31
C VAL A 77 25.39 -24.85 -13.94
N ASN A 78 26.53 -25.46 -14.30
CA ASN A 78 26.86 -26.86 -13.99
C ASN A 78 27.07 -27.06 -12.47
N GLN A 79 25.97 -27.18 -11.71
CA GLN A 79 26.02 -27.63 -10.33
C GLN A 79 25.87 -29.15 -10.28
N GLN A 80 26.99 -29.86 -10.19
CA GLN A 80 27.04 -31.26 -9.79
C GLN A 80 26.70 -31.40 -8.29
N ALA A 81 25.44 -31.18 -7.95
CA ALA A 81 24.88 -31.46 -6.62
C ALA A 81 24.18 -32.83 -6.63
N THR A 82 24.37 -33.62 -5.57
CA THR A 82 23.83 -34.99 -5.47
C THR A 82 22.31 -35.00 -5.53
N GLY A 83 21.78 -35.63 -6.58
CA GLY A 83 20.37 -35.51 -6.99
C GLY A 83 19.37 -36.14 -6.03
N LYS A 84 18.93 -35.37 -5.02
CA LYS A 84 17.59 -35.55 -4.46
C LYS A 84 16.59 -35.04 -5.50
N SER A 85 15.70 -35.92 -5.96
CA SER A 85 14.65 -35.54 -6.91
C SER A 85 13.84 -34.36 -6.36
N LYS A 86 13.64 -33.32 -7.18
CA LYS A 86 12.77 -32.19 -6.83
C LYS A 86 11.32 -32.66 -6.90
N ILE A 87 10.75 -32.97 -5.73
CA ILE A 87 9.35 -33.33 -5.61
C ILE A 87 8.51 -32.07 -5.84
N ASN A 88 7.67 -32.12 -6.87
CA ASN A 88 6.59 -31.17 -7.10
C ASN A 88 5.46 -31.48 -6.11
N ALA A 89 5.19 -30.56 -5.18
CA ALA A 89 4.14 -30.72 -4.20
C ALA A 89 2.81 -30.14 -4.70
N TRP A 90 1.72 -30.87 -4.53
CA TRP A 90 0.36 -30.38 -4.79
C TRP A 90 -0.29 -29.78 -3.54
N ASN A 91 -1.39 -29.06 -3.71
CA ASN A 91 -2.16 -28.49 -2.61
C ASN A 91 -2.90 -29.59 -1.84
N LEU A 92 -2.93 -29.54 -0.50
CA LEU A 92 -3.76 -30.44 0.32
C LEU A 92 -5.27 -30.27 0.04
N PHE A 93 -5.67 -29.09 -0.42
CA PHE A 93 -7.05 -28.78 -0.81
C PHE A 93 -7.17 -28.74 -2.34
N GLU A 94 -8.01 -29.63 -2.87
CA GLU A 94 -8.41 -29.64 -4.28
C GLU A 94 -9.62 -28.71 -4.48
N ASN A 95 -9.83 -28.22 -5.71
CA ASN A 95 -10.98 -27.35 -6.02
C ASN A 95 -12.30 -28.09 -5.73
N GLY A 96 -13.20 -27.49 -4.95
CA GLY A 96 -14.41 -28.14 -4.44
C GLY A 96 -14.24 -28.85 -3.09
N THR A 97 -13.06 -28.83 -2.46
CA THR A 97 -12.89 -29.31 -1.07
C THR A 97 -13.74 -28.48 -0.12
N VAL A 98 -14.66 -29.11 0.61
CA VAL A 98 -15.43 -28.44 1.68
C VAL A 98 -14.56 -28.37 2.94
N PHE A 99 -14.50 -27.20 3.55
CA PHE A 99 -13.60 -26.89 4.66
C PHE A 99 -14.27 -25.92 5.67
N ASP A 100 -13.77 -25.93 6.90
CA ASP A 100 -14.25 -25.06 7.96
C ASP A 100 -13.13 -24.10 8.41
N LEU A 101 -13.46 -22.82 8.50
CA LEU A 101 -12.58 -21.75 8.95
C LEU A 101 -12.77 -21.54 10.46
N HIS A 102 -11.71 -21.74 11.23
CA HIS A 102 -11.70 -21.52 12.67
C HIS A 102 -10.75 -20.36 12.99
N VAL A 103 -11.24 -19.31 13.65
CA VAL A 103 -10.45 -18.13 13.99
C VAL A 103 -10.48 -17.90 15.50
N TYR A 104 -9.30 -17.96 16.10
CA TYR A 104 -9.07 -17.77 17.52
C TYR A 104 -8.27 -16.49 17.80
N ILE A 105 -8.38 -15.99 19.02
CA ILE A 105 -7.56 -14.89 19.54
C ILE A 105 -6.73 -15.38 20.73
N SER A 106 -5.48 -14.90 20.81
CA SER A 106 -4.52 -15.23 21.86
C SER A 106 -3.61 -14.03 22.13
N GLU A 107 -3.08 -13.90 23.36
CA GLU A 107 -1.98 -12.98 23.66
C GLU A 107 -0.60 -13.64 23.47
N ASP A 108 -0.56 -14.97 23.30
CA ASP A 108 0.61 -15.75 22.88
C ASP A 108 0.67 -15.82 21.34
N GLN A 109 1.84 -15.53 20.76
CA GLN A 109 2.07 -15.53 19.32
C GLN A 109 1.96 -16.92 18.66
N TYR A 110 2.22 -18.00 19.40
CA TYR A 110 2.38 -19.35 18.88
C TYR A 110 1.26 -20.30 19.32
N ASN A 111 0.73 -20.09 20.52
CA ASN A 111 -0.23 -20.99 21.16
C ASN A 111 -1.63 -20.36 21.28
N VAL A 112 -2.65 -21.21 21.25
CA VAL A 112 -4.06 -20.86 21.50
C VAL A 112 -4.57 -21.74 22.64
N ASP A 113 -5.26 -21.16 23.61
CA ASP A 113 -5.97 -21.95 24.62
C ASP A 113 -7.32 -22.43 24.08
N PHE A 114 -7.30 -23.61 23.44
CA PHE A 114 -8.51 -24.28 22.95
C PHE A 114 -9.47 -24.76 24.07
N SER A 115 -9.12 -24.58 25.36
CA SER A 115 -10.00 -24.89 26.49
C SER A 115 -10.85 -23.71 26.95
N ASP A 116 -10.45 -22.47 26.63
CA ASP A 116 -11.28 -21.28 26.82
C ASP A 116 -12.25 -21.09 25.64
N PRO A 117 -13.58 -21.13 25.86
CA PRO A 117 -14.56 -20.84 24.83
C PRO A 117 -14.51 -19.39 24.32
N SER A 118 -13.94 -18.44 25.08
CA SER A 118 -13.85 -17.04 24.65
C SER A 118 -12.75 -16.77 23.62
N SER A 119 -11.79 -17.69 23.49
CA SER A 119 -10.72 -17.62 22.48
C SER A 119 -11.23 -17.78 21.05
N LEU A 120 -12.28 -18.60 20.81
CA LEU A 120 -12.87 -18.84 19.50
C LEU A 120 -13.80 -17.68 19.13
N VAL A 121 -13.32 -16.74 18.31
CA VAL A 121 -14.11 -15.58 17.88
C VAL A 121 -14.94 -15.84 16.62
N TRP A 122 -14.50 -16.73 15.73
CA TRP A 122 -15.25 -17.08 14.52
C TRP A 122 -15.10 -18.56 14.18
N LEU A 123 -16.23 -19.22 13.96
CA LEU A 123 -16.33 -20.47 13.22
C LEU A 123 -17.20 -20.21 11.98
N GLN A 124 -16.67 -20.53 10.79
CA GLN A 124 -17.40 -20.47 9.53
C GLN A 124 -17.28 -21.83 8.84
N GLU A 125 -18.31 -22.65 9.03
CA GLU A 125 -18.43 -24.00 8.49
C GLU A 125 -18.82 -23.99 7.01
N GLY A 126 -18.53 -25.09 6.31
CA GLY A 126 -19.09 -25.40 4.99
C GLY A 126 -18.60 -24.52 3.83
N LEU A 127 -17.45 -23.85 3.99
CA LEU A 127 -16.82 -23.10 2.90
C LEU A 127 -16.27 -24.06 1.84
N VAL A 128 -16.25 -23.62 0.58
CA VAL A 128 -15.79 -24.46 -0.55
C VAL A 128 -14.52 -23.87 -1.15
N TYR A 129 -13.44 -24.66 -1.18
CA TYR A 129 -12.16 -24.21 -1.70
C TYR A 129 -12.25 -23.95 -3.21
N GLY A 130 -12.07 -22.69 -3.61
CA GLY A 130 -12.20 -22.25 -4.99
C GLY A 130 -13.60 -21.75 -5.39
N ASP A 131 -14.54 -21.64 -4.45
CA ASP A 131 -15.77 -20.86 -4.66
C ASP A 131 -15.48 -19.35 -4.61
N TRP A 132 -16.16 -18.61 -5.49
CA TRP A 132 -16.09 -17.16 -5.69
C TRP A 132 -17.47 -16.49 -5.65
N TYR A 133 -18.53 -17.27 -5.41
CA TYR A 133 -19.94 -16.84 -5.52
C TYR A 133 -20.78 -17.14 -4.28
N GLY A 134 -20.16 -17.68 -3.22
CA GLY A 134 -20.70 -17.70 -1.86
C GLY A 134 -20.78 -16.30 -1.24
N GLY A 135 -20.98 -16.25 0.08
CA GLY A 135 -21.30 -15.01 0.79
C GLY A 135 -22.76 -14.60 0.61
N ARG A 136 -23.16 -13.52 1.28
CA ARG A 136 -24.52 -12.97 1.18
C ARG A 136 -24.79 -12.38 -0.21
N ASP A 137 -23.80 -11.68 -0.75
CA ASP A 137 -23.94 -10.81 -1.91
C ASP A 137 -23.34 -11.43 -3.21
N LYS A 138 -22.93 -12.70 -3.13
CA LYS A 138 -22.39 -13.54 -4.22
C LYS A 138 -21.04 -13.09 -4.80
N ASP A 139 -20.20 -12.59 -3.92
CA ASP A 139 -18.84 -12.10 -4.15
C ASP A 139 -17.76 -13.02 -3.55
N GLY A 140 -18.16 -14.10 -2.88
CA GLY A 140 -17.28 -15.00 -2.14
C GLY A 140 -16.89 -14.48 -0.76
N ILE A 141 -17.47 -13.37 -0.30
CA ILE A 141 -17.10 -12.69 0.95
C ILE A 141 -18.04 -13.09 2.09
N PHE A 142 -17.45 -13.49 3.22
CA PHE A 142 -18.16 -13.75 4.48
C PHE A 142 -17.62 -12.80 5.54
N THR A 143 -18.48 -12.24 6.39
CA THR A 143 -18.10 -11.20 7.36
C THR A 143 -18.60 -11.51 8.76
N LEU A 144 -17.78 -11.23 9.77
CA LEU A 144 -18.14 -11.22 11.18
C LEU A 144 -17.77 -9.88 11.82
N ASN A 145 -18.72 -9.27 12.53
CA ASN A 145 -18.49 -8.14 13.43
C ASN A 145 -18.54 -8.66 14.88
N THR A 146 -17.48 -8.47 15.64
CA THR A 146 -17.36 -8.92 17.04
C THR A 146 -16.65 -7.89 17.91
N HIS A 147 -16.64 -8.10 19.23
CA HIS A 147 -16.04 -7.21 20.22
C HIS A 147 -15.10 -7.98 21.13
N ILE A 148 -13.87 -7.48 21.28
CA ILE A 148 -12.84 -8.07 22.13
C ILE A 148 -12.72 -7.23 23.40
N LYS A 149 -12.79 -7.88 24.57
CA LYS A 149 -12.44 -7.22 25.82
C LYS A 149 -10.92 -7.13 25.93
N ALA A 150 -10.37 -5.91 26.01
CA ALA A 150 -8.93 -5.73 26.18
C ALA A 150 -8.49 -6.21 27.59
N SER A 151 -7.40 -6.96 27.66
CA SER A 151 -6.80 -7.34 28.94
C SER A 151 -6.00 -6.18 29.55
N GLU A 152 -5.64 -6.31 30.82
CA GLU A 152 -4.72 -5.38 31.46
C GLU A 152 -3.32 -5.42 30.82
N GLN A 153 -2.89 -6.55 30.23
CA GLN A 153 -1.61 -6.62 29.52
C GLN A 153 -1.70 -5.84 28.20
N LEU A 154 -2.74 -6.07 27.41
CA LEU A 154 -2.97 -5.39 26.14
C LEU A 154 -3.13 -3.88 26.31
N MET A 155 -3.89 -3.41 27.32
CA MET A 155 -4.00 -1.98 27.66
C MET A 155 -2.68 -1.37 28.15
N ASN A 156 -1.73 -2.18 28.63
CA ASN A 156 -0.37 -1.75 29.02
C ASN A 156 0.68 -2.04 27.93
N ASN A 157 0.33 -1.77 26.66
CA ASN A 157 1.21 -1.92 25.49
C ASN A 157 1.54 -3.39 25.10
N GLY A 158 0.70 -4.33 25.53
CA GLY A 158 0.85 -5.76 25.21
C GLY A 158 0.57 -6.13 23.76
N SER A 159 0.68 -7.42 23.47
CA SER A 159 0.49 -8.01 22.14
C SER A 159 -0.76 -8.90 22.09
N ILE A 160 -1.54 -8.79 21.01
CA ILE A 160 -2.67 -9.69 20.75
C ILE A 160 -2.64 -10.18 19.30
N TYR A 161 -2.91 -11.47 19.11
CA TYR A 161 -2.72 -12.22 17.89
C TYR A 161 -4.03 -12.90 17.45
N LEU A 162 -4.24 -12.97 16.14
CA LEU A 162 -5.30 -13.73 15.50
C LEU A 162 -4.70 -15.02 14.92
N HIS A 163 -5.32 -16.15 15.22
CA HIS A 163 -4.89 -17.48 14.81
C HIS A 163 -5.98 -18.14 13.98
N THR A 164 -5.74 -18.26 12.67
CA THR A 164 -6.68 -18.85 11.72
C THR A 164 -6.22 -20.25 11.36
N TYR A 165 -7.10 -21.22 11.60
CA TYR A 165 -6.95 -22.60 11.16
C TYR A 165 -7.99 -22.92 10.08
N VAL A 166 -7.58 -23.75 9.13
CA VAL A 166 -8.40 -24.16 7.98
C VAL A 166 -8.34 -25.69 7.89
N THR A 167 -9.44 -26.35 8.24
CA THR A 167 -9.56 -27.81 8.36
C THR A 167 -10.56 -28.34 7.34
N LYS A 168 -10.47 -29.62 6.93
CA LYS A 168 -11.56 -30.23 6.14
C LYS A 168 -12.82 -30.31 7.00
N THR A 169 -14.00 -30.15 6.39
CA THR A 169 -15.25 -29.98 7.16
C THR A 169 -15.52 -31.11 8.14
N GLY A 170 -15.93 -30.74 9.36
CA GLY A 170 -16.14 -31.63 10.50
C GLY A 170 -14.88 -31.94 11.32
N LEU A 171 -13.69 -31.48 10.91
CA LEU A 171 -12.46 -31.65 11.69
C LEU A 171 -12.07 -30.38 12.45
N SER A 172 -11.67 -30.53 13.71
CA SER A 172 -11.26 -29.45 14.61
C SER A 172 -9.74 -29.22 14.58
N PRO A 173 -9.26 -27.97 14.79
CA PRO A 173 -7.87 -27.68 15.09
C PRO A 173 -7.45 -27.98 16.55
N ASN A 174 -8.41 -28.26 17.45
CA ASN A 174 -8.13 -28.54 18.85
C ASN A 174 -7.52 -29.96 19.04
N PRO A 175 -6.32 -30.11 19.61
CA PRO A 175 -5.71 -31.42 19.89
C PRO A 175 -6.53 -32.30 20.86
N ALA A 176 -7.41 -31.72 21.66
CA ALA A 176 -8.31 -32.45 22.56
C ALA A 176 -9.56 -33.03 21.88
N ALA A 177 -9.80 -32.74 20.59
CA ALA A 177 -10.97 -33.22 19.84
C ALA A 177 -10.96 -34.73 19.50
N GLY A 178 -9.92 -35.47 19.89
CA GLY A 178 -9.87 -36.92 19.71
C GLY A 178 -9.81 -37.34 18.25
N GLU A 179 -10.84 -38.06 17.77
CA GLU A 179 -10.91 -38.54 16.38
C GLU A 179 -11.14 -37.41 15.36
N ASP A 180 -11.79 -36.32 15.78
CA ASP A 180 -12.07 -35.16 14.92
C ASP A 180 -10.86 -34.20 14.77
N PHE A 181 -9.72 -34.47 15.41
CA PHE A 181 -8.56 -33.59 15.35
C PHE A 181 -7.85 -33.68 13.97
N ALA A 182 -7.85 -32.59 13.20
CA ALA A 182 -7.21 -32.56 11.87
C ALA A 182 -5.68 -32.71 11.90
N GLY A 183 -5.05 -32.63 13.08
CA GLY A 183 -3.65 -32.98 13.29
C GLY A 183 -2.68 -32.10 12.52
N LYS A 184 -2.04 -32.65 11.49
CA LYS A 184 -1.11 -31.93 10.60
C LYS A 184 -1.77 -31.45 9.31
N ASN A 185 -2.99 -31.89 9.02
CA ASN A 185 -3.66 -31.72 7.74
C ASN A 185 -4.58 -30.48 7.74
N MET A 186 -4.06 -29.36 8.23
CA MET A 186 -4.77 -28.08 8.35
C MET A 186 -3.90 -26.93 7.83
N GLY A 187 -4.52 -25.93 7.21
CA GLY A 187 -3.89 -24.61 7.07
C GLY A 187 -3.78 -23.93 8.44
N HIS A 188 -2.70 -23.20 8.69
CA HIS A 188 -2.58 -22.33 9.86
C HIS A 188 -1.76 -21.09 9.53
N ALA A 189 -2.26 -19.92 9.91
CA ALA A 189 -1.49 -18.68 9.97
C ALA A 189 -1.87 -17.84 11.20
N ASN A 190 -0.89 -17.13 11.74
CA ASN A 190 -1.04 -16.15 12.81
C ASN A 190 -0.69 -14.74 12.31
N ALA A 191 -1.32 -13.71 12.88
CA ALA A 191 -0.97 -12.30 12.68
C ALA A 191 -1.16 -11.49 13.95
N MET A 192 -0.32 -10.49 14.16
CA MET A 192 -0.45 -9.55 15.28
C MET A 192 -1.48 -8.46 14.91
N LEU A 193 -2.55 -8.33 15.70
CA LEU A 193 -3.60 -7.34 15.47
C LEU A 193 -3.18 -5.95 15.99
N SER A 194 -2.63 -5.92 17.20
CA SER A 194 -2.05 -4.72 17.80
C SER A 194 -0.74 -4.35 17.11
N LYS A 195 -0.70 -3.23 16.36
CA LYS A 195 0.51 -2.76 15.69
C LYS A 195 1.24 -1.72 16.51
N TYR A 196 2.50 -1.96 16.83
CA TYR A 196 3.36 -0.96 17.45
C TYR A 196 3.63 0.20 16.49
N LYS A 197 3.23 1.41 16.90
CA LYS A 197 3.45 2.65 16.16
C LYS A 197 3.90 3.75 17.13
N ARG A 198 4.76 4.65 16.66
CA ARG A 198 5.06 5.91 17.36
C ARG A 198 3.79 6.77 17.36
N ILE A 199 3.54 7.47 18.46
CA ILE A 199 2.53 8.54 18.46
C ILE A 199 3.02 9.62 17.48
N LYS A 200 2.11 10.26 16.75
CA LYS A 200 2.35 11.57 16.12
C LYS A 200 1.27 12.52 16.58
N ARG A 201 1.59 13.55 17.37
CA ARG A 201 0.63 14.63 17.63
C ARG A 201 0.53 15.53 16.39
N THR A 202 -0.70 15.77 15.91
CA THR A 202 -0.94 16.80 14.88
C THR A 202 -0.53 18.17 15.45
N LYS A 203 0.55 18.76 14.93
CA LYS A 203 1.19 19.96 15.49
C LYS A 203 0.32 21.21 15.31
N THR A 204 -0.64 21.38 16.21
CA THR A 204 -1.49 22.56 16.36
C THR A 204 -0.67 23.73 16.88
N HIS A 205 -0.14 24.52 15.94
CA HIS A 205 0.69 25.68 16.23
C HIS A 205 -0.17 26.84 16.78
N ASN A 206 -0.12 27.04 18.09
CA ASN A 206 -0.78 28.18 18.74
C ASN A 206 -0.07 29.48 18.34
N LEU A 207 -0.75 30.31 17.55
CA LEU A 207 -0.23 31.59 17.07
C LEU A 207 -0.09 32.65 18.18
N LEU A 208 -0.71 32.45 19.34
CA LEU A 208 -0.71 33.38 20.47
C LEU A 208 0.22 32.95 21.62
N ALA A 209 0.81 31.76 21.55
CA ALA A 209 1.73 31.25 22.57
C ALA A 209 3.08 31.98 22.54
N GLY A 210 3.65 32.24 23.72
CA GLY A 210 4.99 32.84 23.84
C GLY A 210 6.10 31.85 23.45
N GLU A 211 7.27 32.35 23.03
CA GLU A 211 8.39 31.50 22.56
C GLU A 211 8.78 30.40 23.55
N LYS A 212 8.79 30.72 24.85
CA LYS A 212 9.06 29.74 25.91
C LYS A 212 7.99 28.64 25.98
N GLU A 213 6.71 29.01 25.91
CA GLU A 213 5.57 28.08 25.95
C GLU A 213 5.53 27.18 24.70
N LYS A 214 5.94 27.73 23.54
CA LYS A 214 6.19 26.93 22.33
C LYS A 214 7.32 25.92 22.53
N PHE A 215 8.48 26.35 23.05
CA PHE A 215 9.60 25.44 23.30
C PHE A 215 9.26 24.34 24.31
N GLU A 216 8.55 24.66 25.40
CA GLU A 216 8.09 23.68 26.38
C GLU A 216 7.09 22.69 25.76
N LYS A 217 6.15 23.15 24.91
CA LYS A 217 5.25 22.25 24.16
C LYS A 217 5.98 21.42 23.10
N GLU A 218 6.92 22.00 22.35
CA GLU A 218 7.72 21.28 21.34
C GLU A 218 8.59 20.19 21.97
N LEU A 219 9.10 20.41 23.18
CA LEU A 219 9.82 19.40 23.97
C LEU A 219 8.87 18.30 24.49
N GLU A 220 7.68 18.65 24.99
CA GLU A 220 6.67 17.64 25.38
C GLU A 220 6.21 16.80 24.18
N ASP A 221 5.84 17.46 23.07
CA ASP A 221 5.40 16.79 21.84
C ASP A 221 6.52 15.88 21.29
N ALA A 222 7.80 16.30 21.33
CA ALA A 222 8.92 15.46 20.92
C ALA A 222 9.13 14.22 21.83
N LEU A 223 9.01 14.38 23.16
CA LEU A 223 9.09 13.26 24.11
C LEU A 223 7.90 12.29 23.99
N VAL A 224 6.75 12.77 23.53
CA VAL A 224 5.55 11.95 23.25
C VAL A 224 5.65 11.26 21.88
N ASP A 225 6.13 11.94 20.84
CA ASP A 225 6.33 11.39 19.50
C ASP A 225 7.41 10.26 19.49
N ASP A 226 8.32 10.25 20.49
CA ASP A 226 9.28 9.15 20.67
C ASP A 226 8.64 7.87 21.28
N LYS A 227 7.44 7.96 21.88
CA LYS A 227 6.79 6.84 22.55
C LYS A 227 6.08 5.90 21.56
N ILE A 228 6.50 4.64 21.56
CA ILE A 228 5.84 3.56 20.81
C ILE A 228 4.67 2.98 21.64
N LEU A 229 3.48 2.94 21.03
CA LEU A 229 2.28 2.30 21.58
C LEU A 229 1.68 1.28 20.61
N ALA A 230 1.06 0.24 21.16
CA ALA A 230 0.16 -0.66 20.47
C ALA A 230 -1.06 0.10 19.97
N HIS A 231 -1.33 0.02 18.66
CA HIS A 231 -2.51 0.59 18.03
C HIS A 231 -3.39 -0.53 17.46
N TRP A 232 -4.70 -0.35 17.58
CA TRP A 232 -5.74 -1.21 17.05
C TRP A 232 -6.24 -0.70 15.69
N HIS A 233 -6.70 -1.59 14.83
CA HIS A 233 -7.50 -1.25 13.66
C HIS A 233 -8.66 -2.24 13.56
N PRO A 234 -9.91 -1.77 13.37
CA PRO A 234 -11.07 -2.65 13.52
C PRO A 234 -11.21 -3.67 12.39
N ASN A 235 -10.79 -3.36 11.16
CA ASN A 235 -10.98 -4.26 10.02
C ASN A 235 -9.74 -5.13 9.75
N LEU A 236 -9.93 -6.42 9.47
CA LEU A 236 -8.89 -7.30 8.92
C LEU A 236 -9.49 -8.35 7.97
N THR A 237 -8.86 -8.52 6.80
CA THR A 237 -9.30 -9.49 5.80
C THR A 237 -8.45 -10.75 5.86
N ILE A 238 -9.09 -11.88 6.19
CA ILE A 238 -8.53 -13.23 6.12
C ILE A 238 -8.72 -13.73 4.68
N ASN A 239 -7.63 -14.12 4.02
CA ASN A 239 -7.67 -14.62 2.66
C ASN A 239 -7.27 -16.08 2.64
N LEU A 240 -7.94 -16.88 1.83
CA LEU A 240 -7.48 -18.22 1.49
C LEU A 240 -7.01 -18.21 0.03
N VAL A 241 -5.72 -18.49 -0.21
CA VAL A 241 -5.18 -18.46 -1.56
C VAL A 241 -5.72 -19.66 -2.34
N THR A 242 -6.52 -19.39 -3.36
CA THR A 242 -7.10 -20.37 -4.28
C THR A 242 -6.13 -20.58 -5.45
N ASP A 243 -5.33 -21.65 -5.37
CA ASP A 243 -4.24 -21.94 -6.30
C ASP A 243 -3.91 -23.46 -6.33
N GLN A 244 -3.43 -23.92 -7.49
CA GLN A 244 -2.99 -25.30 -7.75
C GLN A 244 -1.56 -25.34 -8.32
N THR A 245 -0.74 -24.32 -8.06
CA THR A 245 0.64 -24.28 -8.54
C THR A 245 1.47 -25.35 -7.82
N ASN A 246 2.10 -26.23 -8.58
CA ASN A 246 2.94 -27.28 -8.00
C ASN A 246 4.26 -26.71 -7.48
N TRP A 247 4.36 -26.51 -6.16
CA TRP A 247 5.52 -25.89 -5.51
C TRP A 247 6.60 -26.93 -5.16
N VAL A 248 7.87 -26.58 -5.36
CA VAL A 248 9.00 -27.42 -4.94
C VAL A 248 9.59 -26.87 -3.64
N LYS A 249 9.68 -27.71 -2.61
CA LYS A 249 10.22 -27.32 -1.31
C LYS A 249 11.68 -26.84 -1.43
N GLY A 250 11.94 -25.60 -1.01
CA GLY A 250 13.25 -24.96 -1.12
C GLY A 250 13.55 -24.27 -2.45
N SER A 251 12.57 -24.18 -3.38
CA SER A 251 12.63 -23.25 -4.51
C SER A 251 11.29 -22.54 -4.76
N VAL A 252 10.58 -22.25 -3.67
CA VAL A 252 9.52 -21.24 -3.65
C VAL A 252 10.21 -19.86 -3.65
N PRO A 253 9.78 -18.89 -4.48
CA PRO A 253 10.42 -17.57 -4.52
C PRO A 253 9.99 -16.72 -3.31
N PRO A 254 10.91 -16.01 -2.65
CA PRO A 254 10.54 -15.00 -1.65
C PRO A 254 9.65 -13.91 -2.24
N PRO A 255 8.66 -13.40 -1.49
CA PRO A 255 8.33 -13.70 -0.09
C PRO A 255 7.31 -14.85 0.10
N LEU A 256 6.99 -15.61 -0.95
CA LEU A 256 5.92 -16.63 -0.89
C LEU A 256 6.30 -17.82 0.02
N ASP A 257 7.60 -18.04 0.23
CA ASP A 257 8.17 -19.10 1.05
C ASP A 257 7.88 -18.95 2.55
N GLU A 258 7.64 -17.72 3.04
CA GLU A 258 7.16 -17.47 4.42
C GLU A 258 5.80 -18.14 4.69
N TYR A 259 4.96 -18.33 3.66
CA TYR A 259 3.56 -18.77 3.80
C TYR A 259 3.35 -20.24 3.37
N ILE A 260 4.12 -20.77 2.41
CA ILE A 260 3.91 -22.12 1.85
C ILE A 260 4.53 -23.19 2.77
N LYS A 261 3.69 -23.73 3.67
CA LYS A 261 4.05 -24.78 4.63
C LYS A 261 3.89 -26.17 3.99
N PHE A 262 4.98 -26.91 3.87
CA PHE A 262 5.01 -28.28 3.30
C PHE A 262 4.83 -29.37 4.37
N LEU A 263 3.98 -30.36 4.10
CA LEU A 263 3.83 -31.56 4.93
C LEU A 263 5.11 -32.42 4.98
N PRO A 264 5.27 -33.30 5.99
CA PRO A 264 6.31 -34.32 6.01
C PRO A 264 6.30 -35.16 4.72
N GLY A 265 7.48 -35.43 4.15
CA GLY A 265 7.61 -36.07 2.84
C GLY A 265 7.60 -35.11 1.64
N GLY A 266 7.11 -33.88 1.79
CA GLY A 266 7.26 -32.81 0.79
C GLY A 266 6.49 -33.00 -0.51
N GLN A 267 5.55 -33.94 -0.58
CA GLN A 267 4.65 -34.17 -1.73
C GLN A 267 3.39 -33.29 -1.69
N THR A 268 3.12 -32.62 -0.57
CA THR A 268 1.90 -31.83 -0.39
C THR A 268 2.19 -30.57 0.42
N TYR A 269 1.57 -29.45 0.08
CA TYR A 269 1.60 -28.21 0.85
C TYR A 269 0.22 -27.89 1.45
N LEU A 270 0.22 -27.20 2.59
CA LEU A 270 -0.98 -26.83 3.34
C LEU A 270 -1.69 -25.64 2.67
N PRO A 271 -3.04 -25.52 2.78
CA PRO A 271 -3.77 -24.43 2.18
C PRO A 271 -3.33 -23.09 2.80
N ILE A 272 -3.04 -22.11 1.94
CA ILE A 272 -2.30 -20.90 2.30
C ILE A 272 -3.28 -19.85 2.81
N VAL A 273 -3.23 -19.58 4.13
CA VAL A 273 -3.96 -18.48 4.76
C VAL A 273 -3.09 -17.22 4.72
N PHE A 274 -3.64 -16.11 4.25
CA PHE A 274 -2.97 -14.82 4.13
C PHE A 274 -3.81 -13.70 4.75
N TYR A 275 -3.26 -13.01 5.74
CA TYR A 275 -3.88 -11.82 6.31
C TYR A 275 -3.58 -10.61 5.42
N ASN A 276 -4.63 -9.90 5.02
CA ASN A 276 -4.53 -8.71 4.20
C ASN A 276 -5.07 -7.50 4.96
N ASP A 277 -4.16 -6.59 5.25
CA ASP A 277 -4.36 -5.30 5.90
C ASP A 277 -3.99 -4.13 4.97
N TYR A 278 -3.79 -4.40 3.66
CA TYR A 278 -3.32 -3.41 2.70
C TYR A 278 -4.22 -2.16 2.64
N TRP A 279 -5.54 -2.36 2.66
CA TRP A 279 -6.51 -1.27 2.62
C TRP A 279 -6.75 -0.58 3.97
N ASN A 280 -6.13 -1.05 5.06
CA ASN A 280 -6.21 -0.40 6.37
C ASN A 280 -5.37 0.89 6.30
N MET A 281 -5.99 2.03 6.61
CA MET A 281 -5.30 3.33 6.62
C MET A 281 -4.76 3.65 8.01
N MET A 282 -3.61 4.32 8.06
CA MET A 282 -2.93 4.84 9.24
C MET A 282 -3.84 5.71 10.11
N ARG A 283 -4.75 6.50 9.50
CA ARG A 283 -5.70 7.35 10.22
C ARG A 283 -6.75 6.57 11.03
N ASP A 284 -7.01 5.31 10.65
CA ASP A 284 -8.00 4.45 11.30
C ASP A 284 -7.39 3.62 12.44
N TYR A 285 -6.07 3.76 12.69
CA TYR A 285 -5.38 3.12 13.81
C TYR A 285 -5.55 3.92 15.10
N GLN A 286 -6.13 3.31 16.14
CA GLN A 286 -6.38 3.95 17.44
C GLN A 286 -5.46 3.39 18.54
N PRO A 287 -4.87 4.21 19.43
CA PRO A 287 -3.95 3.74 20.45
C PRO A 287 -4.67 2.94 21.55
N ILE A 288 -4.22 1.72 21.82
CA ILE A 288 -4.80 0.84 22.84
C ILE A 288 -4.31 1.30 24.22
N ASN A 289 -5.25 1.60 25.11
CA ASN A 289 -4.97 2.08 26.46
C ASN A 289 -6.18 1.85 27.41
N SER A 290 -6.10 2.35 28.64
CA SER A 290 -7.16 2.18 29.65
C SER A 290 -8.51 2.84 29.34
N THR A 291 -8.60 3.72 28.33
CA THR A 291 -9.88 4.26 27.83
C THR A 291 -10.51 3.41 26.71
N THR A 292 -9.82 2.39 26.21
CA THR A 292 -10.29 1.46 25.17
C THR A 292 -10.42 0.01 25.72
N PRO A 293 -11.29 -0.24 26.72
CA PRO A 293 -11.43 -1.58 27.32
C PRO A 293 -12.18 -2.59 26.44
N VAL A 294 -12.80 -2.12 25.35
CA VAL A 294 -13.46 -2.95 24.33
C VAL A 294 -12.95 -2.49 22.97
N LEU A 295 -12.61 -3.45 22.11
CA LEU A 295 -12.06 -3.24 20.78
C LEU A 295 -12.98 -3.91 19.75
N GLU A 296 -13.50 -3.15 18.80
CA GLU A 296 -14.32 -3.67 17.70
C GLU A 296 -13.43 -4.44 16.70
N LEU A 297 -13.86 -5.64 16.27
CA LEU A 297 -13.18 -6.43 15.24
C LEU A 297 -14.16 -6.85 14.14
N ASN A 298 -13.88 -6.40 12.93
CA ASN A 298 -14.60 -6.74 11.71
C ASN A 298 -13.69 -7.66 10.88
N LEU A 299 -13.96 -8.96 10.91
CA LEU A 299 -13.28 -9.97 10.10
C LEU A 299 -14.01 -10.18 8.78
N SER A 300 -13.26 -10.21 7.68
CA SER A 300 -13.77 -10.59 6.36
C SER A 300 -12.98 -11.79 5.83
N TYR A 301 -13.64 -12.90 5.52
CA TYR A 301 -13.07 -13.99 4.75
C TYR A 301 -13.30 -13.75 3.26
N GLN A 302 -12.31 -13.99 2.41
CA GLN A 302 -12.47 -14.05 0.96
C GLN A 302 -11.49 -15.02 0.27
N PRO A 303 -11.84 -15.60 -0.89
CA PRO A 303 -10.89 -16.27 -1.78
C PRO A 303 -9.90 -15.27 -2.41
N LEU A 304 -8.65 -15.69 -2.61
CA LEU A 304 -7.60 -14.85 -3.18
C LEU A 304 -6.80 -15.58 -4.27
N SER A 305 -6.70 -14.99 -5.46
CA SER A 305 -5.99 -15.61 -6.57
C SER A 305 -4.47 -15.45 -6.42
N LEU A 306 -3.71 -16.42 -6.94
CA LEU A 306 -2.24 -16.43 -6.90
C LEU A 306 -1.61 -15.07 -7.28
N PHE A 307 -2.10 -14.43 -8.35
CA PHE A 307 -1.57 -13.14 -8.81
C PHE A 307 -1.85 -11.98 -7.83
N LYS A 308 -3.07 -11.90 -7.27
CA LYS A 308 -3.38 -10.88 -6.25
C LYS A 308 -2.54 -11.11 -4.98
N TRP A 309 -2.39 -12.37 -4.56
CA TRP A 309 -1.56 -12.72 -3.41
C TRP A 309 -0.08 -12.38 -3.64
N GLN A 310 0.48 -12.68 -4.82
CA GLN A 310 1.84 -12.30 -5.19
C GLN A 310 2.07 -10.78 -5.11
N LEU A 311 1.11 -9.98 -5.58
CA LEU A 311 1.18 -8.52 -5.49
C LEU A 311 1.16 -8.04 -4.03
N TYR A 312 0.21 -8.52 -3.21
CA TYR A 312 0.14 -8.14 -1.80
C TYR A 312 1.37 -8.59 -1.01
N ALA A 313 1.81 -9.85 -1.16
CA ALA A 313 2.98 -10.37 -0.46
C ALA A 313 4.27 -9.61 -0.84
N ALA A 314 4.46 -9.27 -2.12
CA ALA A 314 5.57 -8.42 -2.56
C ALA A 314 5.54 -7.02 -1.94
N GLN A 315 4.35 -6.42 -1.78
CA GLN A 315 4.21 -5.15 -1.07
C GLN A 315 4.47 -5.28 0.44
N THR A 316 3.97 -6.33 1.10
CA THR A 316 4.29 -6.62 2.51
C THR A 316 5.80 -6.77 2.71
N MET A 317 6.49 -7.47 1.80
CA MET A 317 7.96 -7.58 1.83
C MET A 317 8.66 -6.24 1.59
N ARG A 318 8.18 -5.42 0.66
CA ARG A 318 8.70 -4.06 0.45
C ARG A 318 8.58 -3.21 1.72
N ASN A 319 7.46 -3.30 2.43
CA ASN A 319 7.23 -2.56 3.66
C ASN A 319 8.12 -3.09 4.81
N LYS A 320 8.25 -4.42 4.97
CA LYS A 320 9.25 -5.02 5.87
C LYS A 320 10.67 -4.50 5.57
N TRP A 321 11.07 -4.51 4.29
CA TRP A 321 12.43 -4.15 3.90
C TRP A 321 12.72 -2.66 4.02
N ALA A 322 11.82 -1.77 3.57
CA ALA A 322 11.97 -0.33 3.73
C ALA A 322 12.16 0.02 5.23
N ASN A 323 11.22 -0.44 6.06
CA ASN A 323 11.16 -0.14 7.48
C ASN A 323 12.40 -0.67 8.24
N ASN A 324 12.94 -1.84 7.87
CA ASN A 324 14.09 -2.46 8.54
C ASN A 324 15.48 -2.14 7.94
N MET A 325 15.62 -1.68 6.68
CA MET A 325 16.94 -1.51 6.04
C MET A 325 17.30 -0.08 5.62
N PHE A 326 16.33 0.79 5.35
CA PHE A 326 16.60 2.16 4.92
C PHE A 326 16.16 3.19 5.98
N THR A 327 15.02 2.90 6.58
CA THR A 327 14.24 3.83 7.39
C THR A 327 14.77 3.99 8.84
N GLU A 328 15.44 2.99 9.40
CA GLU A 328 16.15 3.09 10.69
C GLU A 328 17.48 3.88 10.56
N ALA A 329 18.05 3.95 9.35
CA ALA A 329 19.37 4.53 9.12
C ALA A 329 19.36 6.03 8.76
N LEU A 330 18.24 6.58 8.24
CA LEU A 330 18.23 7.92 7.63
C LEU A 330 17.02 8.83 7.93
N SER A 331 15.77 8.32 8.09
CA SER A 331 14.58 9.21 8.08
C SER A 331 13.44 8.91 9.07
N GLY A 332 13.53 7.90 9.94
CA GLY A 332 12.62 7.81 11.09
C GLY A 332 11.22 7.28 10.78
N GLY A 333 11.15 6.02 10.39
CA GLY A 333 9.94 5.19 10.40
C GLY A 333 8.90 5.39 9.30
N THR A 334 8.60 6.63 8.89
CA THR A 334 7.17 6.96 8.66
C THR A 334 6.77 7.55 7.30
N GLU A 335 7.67 8.15 6.51
CA GLU A 335 7.32 8.74 5.21
C GLU A 335 6.69 7.70 4.25
N THR A 336 7.20 6.46 4.28
CA THR A 336 6.77 5.37 3.40
C THR A 336 5.39 4.77 3.71
N ASP A 337 4.83 5.00 4.91
CA ASP A 337 3.46 4.59 5.26
C ASP A 337 2.47 5.68 4.81
N GLU A 338 2.81 6.96 4.99
CA GLU A 338 1.98 8.11 4.59
C GLU A 338 1.89 8.25 3.05
N ASP A 339 3.00 8.06 2.33
CA ASP A 339 3.00 7.96 0.86
C ASP A 339 2.06 6.86 0.35
N GLN A 340 2.05 5.70 1.02
CA GLN A 340 1.21 4.57 0.62
C GLN A 340 -0.27 4.82 0.86
N ASP A 341 -0.62 5.48 1.95
CA ASP A 341 -2.01 5.85 2.22
C ASP A 341 -2.51 6.93 1.27
N SER A 342 -1.70 7.93 0.92
CA SER A 342 -2.07 8.92 -0.10
C SER A 342 -2.38 8.27 -1.44
N LEU A 343 -1.65 7.20 -1.80
CA LEU A 343 -1.95 6.39 -2.99
C LEU A 343 -3.23 5.57 -2.82
N LYS A 344 -3.48 4.94 -1.67
CA LYS A 344 -4.75 4.20 -1.41
C LYS A 344 -5.95 5.12 -1.50
N GLU A 345 -5.89 6.29 -0.86
CA GLU A 345 -6.94 7.31 -0.90
C GLU A 345 -7.17 7.81 -2.34
N ALA A 346 -6.11 8.14 -3.06
CA ALA A 346 -6.20 8.48 -4.49
C ALA A 346 -6.70 7.33 -5.39
N LEU A 347 -6.62 6.06 -4.97
CA LEU A 347 -7.21 4.92 -5.68
C LEU A 347 -8.67 4.65 -5.32
N LEU A 348 -9.13 5.06 -4.13
CA LEU A 348 -10.49 4.87 -3.62
C LEU A 348 -11.41 6.04 -3.99
N ASP A 349 -10.91 7.28 -3.93
CA ASP A 349 -11.69 8.49 -4.17
C ASP A 349 -11.83 8.82 -5.67
N ASN A 350 -10.89 8.35 -6.51
CA ASN A 350 -10.95 8.58 -7.96
C ASN A 350 -11.83 7.56 -8.68
N ASN A 351 -12.60 8.06 -9.66
CA ASN A 351 -13.31 7.20 -10.60
C ASN A 351 -12.31 6.31 -11.38
N PRO A 352 -12.47 4.97 -11.40
CA PRO A 352 -11.50 4.06 -11.99
C PRO A 352 -11.33 4.24 -13.51
N TYR A 353 -12.35 4.76 -14.21
CA TYR A 353 -12.23 5.09 -15.65
C TYR A 353 -11.33 6.31 -15.87
N LEU A 354 -11.43 7.35 -15.02
CA LEU A 354 -10.57 8.53 -15.10
C LEU A 354 -9.12 8.19 -14.71
N LEU A 355 -8.93 7.39 -13.66
CA LEU A 355 -7.63 6.84 -13.26
C LEU A 355 -7.00 6.04 -14.42
N GLY A 356 -7.76 5.15 -15.05
CA GLY A 356 -7.31 4.37 -16.21
C GLY A 356 -6.89 5.24 -17.40
N ILE A 357 -7.65 6.30 -17.71
CA ILE A 357 -7.28 7.28 -18.74
C ILE A 357 -5.96 7.99 -18.38
N THR A 358 -5.79 8.44 -17.14
CA THR A 358 -4.55 9.07 -16.66
C THR A 358 -3.33 8.15 -16.79
N ILE A 359 -3.50 6.85 -16.49
CA ILE A 359 -2.44 5.84 -16.67
C ILE A 359 -2.11 5.66 -18.16
N VAL A 360 -3.12 5.55 -19.04
CA VAL A 360 -2.89 5.44 -20.50
C VAL A 360 -2.21 6.69 -21.06
N VAL A 361 -2.65 7.88 -20.67
CA VAL A 361 -2.06 9.16 -21.12
C VAL A 361 -0.62 9.32 -20.64
N THR A 362 -0.31 8.99 -19.38
CA THR A 362 1.08 9.06 -18.87
C THR A 362 2.02 8.03 -19.49
N ILE A 363 1.51 6.82 -19.84
CA ILE A 363 2.25 5.84 -20.64
C ILE A 363 2.50 6.38 -22.06
N LEU A 364 1.48 6.95 -22.73
CA LEU A 364 1.63 7.51 -24.08
C LEU A 364 2.63 8.68 -24.11
N HIS A 365 2.58 9.60 -23.15
CA HIS A 365 3.60 10.64 -23.01
C HIS A 365 5.00 10.04 -22.83
N SER A 366 5.15 9.04 -21.96
CA SER A 366 6.44 8.38 -21.74
C SER A 366 6.97 7.69 -23.01
N VAL A 367 6.09 7.11 -23.84
CA VAL A 367 6.46 6.51 -25.14
C VAL A 367 6.81 7.59 -26.18
N PHE A 368 6.04 8.67 -26.28
CA PHE A 368 6.34 9.76 -27.23
C PHE A 368 7.64 10.49 -26.87
N GLU A 369 7.90 10.74 -25.59
CA GLU A 369 9.18 11.31 -25.12
C GLU A 369 10.36 10.38 -25.42
N LEU A 370 10.21 9.06 -25.21
CA LEU A 370 11.25 8.08 -25.55
C LEU A 370 11.51 8.00 -27.06
N LEU A 371 10.46 8.06 -27.88
CA LEU A 371 10.58 8.09 -29.35
C LEU A 371 11.22 9.40 -29.84
N ALA A 372 10.87 10.54 -29.24
CA ALA A 372 11.49 11.83 -29.54
C ALA A 372 12.98 11.83 -29.16
N PHE A 373 13.34 11.36 -27.96
CA PHE A 373 14.72 11.24 -27.49
C PHE A 373 15.55 10.28 -28.36
N LYS A 374 14.97 9.16 -28.81
CA LYS A 374 15.60 8.26 -29.78
C LYS A 374 15.89 8.98 -31.10
N ASN A 375 14.93 9.75 -31.61
CA ASN A 375 15.08 10.46 -32.89
C ASN A 375 16.12 11.58 -32.80
N ASP A 376 16.16 12.32 -31.68
CA ASP A 376 17.18 13.33 -31.39
C ASP A 376 18.58 12.68 -31.35
N ILE A 377 18.77 11.56 -30.63
CA ILE A 377 20.04 10.80 -30.65
C ILE A 377 20.44 10.36 -32.07
N GLN A 378 19.48 9.96 -32.93
CA GLN A 378 19.79 9.62 -34.32
C GLN A 378 20.20 10.83 -35.17
N PHE A 379 19.77 12.05 -34.81
CA PHE A 379 20.16 13.29 -35.49
C PHE A 379 21.62 13.69 -35.16
N TRP A 380 22.10 13.41 -33.95
CA TRP A 380 23.48 13.73 -33.52
C TRP A 380 24.54 12.66 -33.88
N ASN A 381 24.16 11.61 -34.61
CA ASN A 381 25.03 10.46 -34.90
C ASN A 381 25.26 10.25 -36.43
N ASN A 382 25.27 11.35 -37.18
CA ASN A 382 25.55 11.48 -38.62
C ASN A 382 26.55 12.62 -38.86
#